data_AF-V4AYM2-F1
#
_entry.id   AF-V4AYM2-F1
#
_cell.length_a   1.000
_cell.length_b   1.000
_cell.length_c   1.000
_cell.angle_alpha   90.00
_cell.angle_beta   90.00
_cell.angle_gamma   90.00
#
_symmetry.space_group_name_H-M   'P 1'
#
loop_
_entity.id
_entity.type
_entity.pdbx_description
1 polymer ?
#
loop_
_entity_poly.entity_id
_entity_poly.type
_entity_poly.pdbx_seq_one_letter_code
_entity_poly.pdbx_strand_id
1 'polypeptide(L)'
;RETWMRSLDFIITCVACTVGFGNIWRFPYLCYKMGGGAFLIPYMIAVATVGFPIMYLEVVVGQYMKQSAIGMWKICPLFKGLGILTAVFSYGETAYYMIIFVWCLMYLGTSFHNPLQWTHCNNTWNTRNCSEFVFNTSERVEWNATSSILNITNVSPAIEFWRHYVLEISSLEESGSVVWKLLVCLIALYVLVYICMWKGMIWLPKVSYITGTLPYLLLTVLLVMGATKEGALNGIVYYLNPDLNKLLSLEVWYSAVCQVMFSCAIGLTIWPAMGSYNTFHQNSYR
;
A
#
# COMPACT_ATOMS: atom_id res chain seq x y z
N ARG A 1 23.52 5.88 -22.81
CA ARG A 1 22.51 5.73 -21.73
C ARG A 1 22.89 4.47 -20.98
N GLU A 2 22.83 4.48 -19.65
CA GLU A 2 23.04 3.25 -18.86
C GLU A 2 22.00 2.19 -19.26
N THR A 3 22.30 0.91 -19.04
CA THR A 3 21.40 -0.21 -19.35
C THR A 3 21.37 -1.17 -18.17
N TRP A 4 20.31 -1.97 -18.07
CA TRP A 4 20.26 -3.04 -17.07
C TRP A 4 21.42 -4.01 -17.27
N MET A 5 22.14 -4.33 -16.19
CA MET A 5 23.29 -5.24 -16.26
C MET A 5 22.87 -6.69 -16.47
N ARG A 6 21.74 -7.10 -15.88
CA ARG A 6 21.17 -8.45 -15.99
C ARG A 6 19.66 -8.37 -16.23
N SER A 7 19.10 -9.33 -16.96
CA SER A 7 17.63 -9.38 -17.15
C SER A 7 16.86 -9.58 -15.84
N LEU A 8 17.47 -10.26 -14.85
CA LEU A 8 16.90 -10.38 -13.51
C LEU A 8 16.79 -9.03 -12.78
N ASP A 9 17.74 -8.12 -13.00
CA ASP A 9 17.72 -6.78 -12.39
C ASP A 9 16.50 -5.98 -12.87
N PHE A 10 16.13 -6.13 -14.14
CA PHE A 10 14.91 -5.55 -14.68
C PHE A 10 13.66 -6.20 -14.07
N ILE A 11 13.57 -7.53 -14.09
CA ILE A 11 12.40 -8.26 -13.59
C ILE A 11 12.14 -7.97 -12.11
N ILE A 12 13.17 -8.02 -11.26
CA ILE A 12 13.00 -7.80 -9.82
C ILE A 12 12.55 -6.37 -9.52
N THR A 13 13.06 -5.38 -10.27
CA THR A 13 12.62 -3.99 -10.14
C THR A 13 11.18 -3.82 -10.62
N CYS A 14 10.78 -4.47 -11.72
CA CYS A 14 9.38 -4.48 -12.17
C CYS A 14 8.44 -5.09 -11.12
N VAL A 15 8.82 -6.22 -10.51
CA VAL A 15 8.05 -6.83 -9.41
C VAL A 15 7.94 -5.89 -8.22
N ALA A 16 9.05 -5.26 -7.81
CA ALA A 16 9.08 -4.29 -6.72
C ALA A 16 8.18 -3.06 -7.00
N CYS A 17 8.03 -2.64 -8.26
CA CYS A 17 7.13 -1.56 -8.64
C CYS A 17 5.65 -1.98 -8.67
N THR A 18 5.34 -3.25 -8.93
CA THR A 18 3.94 -3.75 -8.97
C THR A 18 3.36 -4.07 -7.60
N VAL A 19 4.20 -4.35 -6.61
CA VAL A 19 3.75 -4.72 -5.28
C VAL A 19 3.89 -3.52 -4.35
N GLY A 20 2.78 -2.83 -4.15
CA GLY A 20 2.70 -1.68 -3.25
C GLY A 20 1.88 -1.95 -1.99
N PHE A 21 1.84 -0.95 -1.11
CA PHE A 21 0.99 -0.97 0.09
C PHE A 21 -0.48 -1.28 -0.25
N GLY A 22 -0.99 -0.76 -1.38
CA GLY A 22 -2.35 -1.02 -1.84
C GLY A 22 -2.67 -2.50 -2.08
N ASN A 23 -1.70 -3.34 -2.43
CA ASN A 23 -1.92 -4.78 -2.58
C ASN A 23 -2.20 -5.47 -1.23
N ILE A 24 -1.68 -4.92 -0.14
CA ILE A 24 -1.74 -5.54 1.19
C ILE A 24 -3.09 -5.24 1.87
N TRP A 25 -3.61 -4.01 1.77
CA TRP A 25 -4.83 -3.62 2.50
C TRP A 25 -6.03 -3.32 1.58
N ARG A 26 -5.81 -2.62 0.47
CA ARG A 26 -6.91 -2.16 -0.40
C ARG A 26 -7.50 -3.33 -1.19
N PHE A 27 -6.68 -4.22 -1.72
CA PHE A 27 -7.17 -5.37 -2.47
C PHE A 27 -8.07 -6.28 -1.60
N PRO A 28 -7.67 -6.72 -0.39
CA PRO A 28 -8.56 -7.49 0.48
C PRO A 28 -9.84 -6.72 0.85
N TYR A 29 -9.73 -5.43 1.17
CA TYR A 29 -10.91 -4.63 1.48
C TYR A 29 -11.91 -4.57 0.31
N LEU A 30 -11.42 -4.34 -0.91
CA LEU A 30 -12.26 -4.30 -2.12
C LEU A 30 -12.84 -5.66 -2.46
N CYS A 31 -12.02 -6.72 -2.41
CA CYS A 31 -12.46 -8.09 -2.67
C CYS A 31 -13.64 -8.45 -1.76
N TYR A 32 -13.51 -8.21 -0.45
CA TYR A 32 -14.58 -8.41 0.50
C TYR A 32 -15.83 -7.57 0.17
N LYS A 33 -15.67 -6.26 -0.01
CA LYS A 33 -16.79 -5.34 -0.24
C LYS A 33 -17.55 -5.65 -1.55
N MET A 34 -16.84 -6.11 -2.58
CA MET A 34 -17.33 -6.29 -3.95
C MET A 34 -17.79 -7.72 -4.27
N GLY A 35 -18.06 -8.54 -3.25
CA GLY A 35 -18.65 -9.88 -3.43
C GLY A 35 -17.74 -11.06 -3.07
N GLY A 36 -16.72 -10.80 -2.25
CA GLY A 36 -15.78 -11.81 -1.77
C GLY A 36 -15.08 -12.50 -2.93
N GLY A 37 -15.10 -13.83 -2.94
CA GLY A 37 -14.47 -14.62 -4.00
C GLY A 37 -14.97 -14.33 -5.41
N ALA A 38 -16.21 -13.85 -5.58
CA ALA A 38 -16.76 -13.52 -6.90
C ALA A 38 -15.99 -12.38 -7.58
N PHE A 39 -15.45 -11.43 -6.81
CA PHE A 39 -14.67 -10.28 -7.33
C PHE A 39 -13.40 -10.72 -8.07
N LEU A 40 -12.88 -11.91 -7.80
CA LEU A 40 -11.68 -12.42 -8.47
C LEU A 40 -11.93 -12.65 -9.98
N ILE A 41 -13.16 -12.94 -10.40
CA ILE A 41 -13.50 -13.14 -11.82
C ILE A 41 -13.25 -11.86 -12.63
N PRO A 42 -13.93 -10.72 -12.35
CA PRO A 42 -13.69 -9.48 -13.09
C PRO A 42 -12.27 -8.95 -12.90
N TYR A 43 -11.64 -9.17 -11.73
CA TYR A 43 -10.25 -8.80 -11.51
C TYR A 43 -9.29 -9.54 -12.46
N MET A 44 -9.40 -10.86 -12.58
CA MET A 44 -8.53 -11.65 -13.47
C MET A 44 -8.77 -11.31 -14.95
N ILE A 45 -10.02 -11.06 -15.34
CA ILE A 45 -10.34 -10.57 -16.69
C ILE A 45 -9.69 -9.22 -16.95
N ALA A 46 -9.76 -8.29 -16.00
CA ALA A 46 -9.14 -6.97 -16.14
C ALA A 46 -7.59 -7.05 -16.18
N VAL A 47 -6.98 -7.96 -15.41
CA VAL A 47 -5.52 -8.21 -15.48
C VAL A 47 -5.13 -8.65 -16.90
N ALA A 48 -5.87 -9.60 -17.48
CA ALA A 48 -5.57 -10.14 -18.81
C ALA A 48 -5.85 -9.16 -19.95
N THR A 49 -6.93 -8.37 -19.86
CA THR A 49 -7.39 -7.51 -20.96
C THR A 49 -6.91 -6.07 -20.88
N VAL A 50 -6.64 -5.55 -19.68
CA VAL A 50 -6.22 -4.16 -19.46
C VAL A 50 -4.81 -4.12 -18.88
N GLY A 51 -4.57 -4.86 -17.79
CA GLY A 51 -3.32 -4.84 -17.05
C GLY A 51 -2.10 -5.18 -17.90
N PHE A 52 -2.04 -6.44 -18.34
CA PHE A 52 -0.91 -6.97 -19.11
C PHE A 52 -0.70 -6.23 -20.45
N PRO A 53 -1.73 -6.01 -21.30
CA PRO A 53 -1.53 -5.37 -22.60
C PRO A 53 -0.99 -3.94 -22.49
N ILE A 54 -1.53 -3.12 -21.57
CA ILE A 54 -1.10 -1.73 -21.44
C ILE A 54 0.29 -1.65 -20.78
N MET A 55 0.54 -2.45 -19.74
CA MET A 55 1.87 -2.52 -19.11
C MET A 55 2.94 -2.90 -20.14
N TYR A 56 2.68 -3.94 -20.94
CA TYR A 56 3.61 -4.36 -22.01
C TYR A 56 3.81 -3.27 -23.06
N LEU A 57 2.73 -2.63 -23.51
CA LEU A 57 2.80 -1.51 -24.46
C LEU A 57 3.71 -0.40 -23.93
N GLU A 58 3.53 0.01 -22.67
CA GLU A 58 4.32 1.07 -22.06
C GLU A 58 5.81 0.71 -21.96
N VAL A 59 6.14 -0.54 -21.58
CA VAL A 59 7.52 -1.02 -21.56
C VAL A 59 8.14 -0.97 -22.96
N VAL A 60 7.44 -1.48 -23.98
CA VAL A 60 7.93 -1.51 -25.37
C VAL A 60 8.12 -0.11 -25.93
N VAL A 61 7.17 0.80 -25.69
CA VAL A 61 7.29 2.20 -26.11
C VAL A 61 8.51 2.85 -25.45
N GLY A 62 8.72 2.63 -24.15
CA GLY A 62 9.92 3.11 -23.45
C GLY A 62 11.20 2.54 -24.03
N GLN A 63 11.22 1.23 -24.30
CA GLN A 63 12.35 0.51 -24.89
C GLN A 63 12.70 1.01 -26.29
N TYR A 64 11.70 1.27 -27.13
CA TYR A 64 11.90 1.76 -28.49
C TYR A 64 12.38 3.22 -28.49
N MET A 65 11.71 4.09 -27.73
CA MET A 65 12.01 5.53 -27.70
C MET A 65 13.26 5.88 -26.90
N LYS A 66 13.72 4.96 -26.02
CA LYS A 66 14.77 5.21 -25.02
C LYS A 66 14.51 6.49 -24.23
N GLN A 67 13.24 6.81 -23.96
CA GLN A 67 12.78 8.00 -23.25
C GLN A 67 11.52 7.66 -22.45
N SER A 68 11.26 8.41 -21.39
CA SER A 68 10.09 8.26 -20.52
C SER A 68 9.47 9.63 -20.22
N ALA A 69 8.30 9.62 -19.56
CA ALA A 69 7.54 10.81 -19.20
C ALA A 69 7.39 11.79 -20.38
N ILE A 70 7.87 13.03 -20.25
CA ILE A 70 7.75 14.09 -21.27
C ILE A 70 8.45 13.69 -22.58
N GLY A 71 9.57 12.96 -22.52
CA GLY A 71 10.35 12.59 -23.70
C GLY A 71 9.66 11.55 -24.58
N MET A 72 8.82 10.69 -23.99
CA MET A 72 8.07 9.66 -24.71
C MET A 72 7.11 10.27 -25.75
N TRP A 73 6.53 11.44 -25.44
CA TRP A 73 5.57 12.13 -26.29
C TRP A 73 6.17 12.80 -27.54
N LYS A 74 7.46 12.60 -27.82
CA LYS A 74 8.02 12.89 -29.16
C LYS A 74 7.32 12.10 -30.27
N ILE A 75 6.64 10.99 -29.93
CA ILE A 75 5.77 10.23 -30.86
C ILE A 75 4.63 11.12 -31.39
N CYS A 76 3.99 11.90 -30.52
CA CYS A 76 2.93 12.85 -30.90
C CYS A 76 3.04 14.10 -30.03
N PRO A 77 3.69 15.18 -30.54
CA PRO A 77 3.96 16.39 -29.77
C PRO A 77 2.71 17.08 -29.21
N LEU A 78 1.54 16.91 -29.84
CA LEU A 78 0.26 17.41 -29.35
C LEU A 78 -0.05 16.93 -27.93
N PHE A 79 0.37 15.70 -27.59
CA PHE A 79 0.12 15.08 -26.30
C PHE A 79 1.25 15.29 -25.27
N LYS A 80 2.24 16.15 -25.56
CA LYS A 80 3.35 16.43 -24.63
C LYS A 80 2.88 16.90 -23.24
N GLY A 81 1.73 17.57 -23.17
CA GLY A 81 1.10 17.98 -21.91
C GLY A 81 0.74 16.81 -20.98
N LEU A 82 0.42 15.62 -21.53
CA LEU A 82 0.14 14.42 -20.72
C LEU A 82 1.37 14.00 -19.93
N GLY A 83 2.58 14.10 -20.49
CA GLY A 83 3.82 13.78 -19.78
C GLY A 83 4.12 14.72 -18.61
N ILE A 84 3.70 15.98 -18.70
CA ILE A 84 3.83 16.95 -17.60
C ILE A 84 2.78 16.63 -16.53
N LEU A 85 1.54 16.38 -16.93
CA LEU A 85 0.45 16.02 -16.02
C LEU A 85 0.80 14.77 -15.20
N THR A 86 1.33 13.73 -15.84
CA THR A 86 1.77 12.51 -15.15
C THR A 86 2.90 12.79 -14.17
N ALA A 87 3.85 13.67 -14.50
CA ALA A 87 4.94 14.01 -13.58
C ALA A 87 4.44 14.77 -12.33
N VAL A 88 3.49 15.69 -12.50
CA VAL A 88 2.83 16.40 -11.39
C VAL A 88 2.05 15.42 -10.51
N PHE A 89 1.30 14.50 -11.13
CA PHE A 89 0.56 13.48 -10.41
C PHE A 89 1.49 12.56 -9.61
N SER A 90 2.58 12.05 -10.22
CA SER A 90 3.57 11.23 -9.55
C SER A 90 4.26 11.95 -8.39
N TYR A 91 4.48 13.27 -8.49
CA TYR A 91 5.01 14.07 -7.37
C TYR A 91 4.01 14.12 -6.19
N GLY A 92 2.73 14.38 -6.46
CA GLY A 92 1.69 14.37 -5.43
C GLY A 92 1.52 13.00 -4.77
N GLU A 93 1.54 11.93 -5.57
CA GLU A 93 1.52 10.55 -5.09
C GLU A 93 2.74 10.26 -4.20
N THR A 94 3.94 10.66 -4.62
CA THR A 94 5.17 10.50 -3.83
C THR A 94 5.05 11.23 -2.49
N ALA A 95 4.58 12.48 -2.48
CA ALA A 95 4.39 13.25 -1.25
C ALA A 95 3.40 12.56 -0.29
N TYR A 96 2.30 12.03 -0.82
CA TYR A 96 1.32 11.28 -0.04
C TYR A 96 1.90 9.99 0.55
N TYR A 97 2.59 9.17 -0.26
CA TYR A 97 3.17 7.92 0.22
C TYR A 97 4.31 8.13 1.23
N MET A 98 5.09 9.22 1.11
CA MET A 98 6.11 9.57 2.10
C MET A 98 5.49 9.69 3.50
N ILE A 99 4.30 10.27 3.63
CA ILE A 99 3.61 10.39 4.93
C ILE A 99 3.18 9.02 5.47
N ILE A 100 2.72 8.10 4.61
CA ILE A 100 2.40 6.72 5.04
C ILE A 100 3.65 6.02 5.58
N PHE A 101 4.77 6.12 4.88
CA PHE A 101 6.03 5.53 5.34
C PHE A 101 6.55 6.17 6.63
N VAL A 102 6.29 7.46 6.84
CA VAL A 102 6.58 8.15 8.12
C VAL A 102 5.80 7.52 9.26
N TRP A 103 4.51 7.23 9.07
CA TRP A 103 3.73 6.51 10.08
C TRP A 103 4.31 5.12 10.32
N CYS A 104 4.66 4.36 9.28
CA CYS A 104 5.29 3.06 9.44
C CYS A 104 6.61 3.14 10.23
N LEU A 105 7.45 4.15 9.97
CA LEU A 105 8.71 4.36 10.68
C LEU A 105 8.47 4.71 12.16
N MET A 106 7.45 5.50 12.45
CA MET A 106 7.02 5.83 13.81
C MET A 106 6.54 4.57 14.57
N TYR A 107 5.71 3.73 13.93
CA TYR A 107 5.29 2.44 14.48
C TYR A 107 6.46 1.47 14.69
N LEU A 108 7.42 1.44 13.76
CA LEU A 108 8.62 0.62 13.90
C LEU A 108 9.45 1.06 15.12
N GLY A 109 9.68 2.37 15.28
CA GLY A 109 10.41 2.91 16.43
C GLY A 109 9.71 2.65 17.77
N THR A 110 8.38 2.68 17.80
CA THR A 110 7.60 2.40 19.02
C THR A 110 7.44 0.91 19.31
N SER A 111 7.59 0.04 18.32
CA SER A 111 7.54 -1.43 18.47
C SER A 111 8.67 -2.00 19.35
N PHE A 112 9.73 -1.21 19.61
CA PHE A 112 10.81 -1.61 20.51
C PHE A 112 10.47 -1.45 22.00
N HIS A 113 9.31 -0.88 22.36
CA HIS A 113 8.85 -0.79 23.75
C HIS A 113 8.20 -2.10 24.21
N ASN A 114 8.43 -2.48 25.46
CA ASN A 114 7.80 -3.63 26.10
C ASN A 114 7.19 -3.20 27.46
N PRO A 115 5.85 -3.21 27.64
CA PRO A 115 4.82 -3.61 26.68
C PRO A 115 4.67 -2.62 25.51
N LEU A 116 4.06 -3.09 24.41
CA LEU A 116 3.74 -2.24 23.26
C LEU A 116 2.78 -1.12 23.69
N GLN A 117 3.02 0.09 23.20
CA GLN A 117 2.31 1.29 23.65
C GLN A 117 0.81 1.31 23.29
N TRP A 118 0.41 0.57 22.25
CA TRP A 118 -1.00 0.45 21.82
C TRP A 118 -1.74 -0.75 22.41
N THR A 119 -1.19 -1.46 23.40
CA THR A 119 -1.87 -2.61 24.04
C THR A 119 -2.61 -2.24 25.32
N HIS A 120 -2.34 -1.08 25.90
CA HIS A 120 -2.85 -0.68 27.22
C HIS A 120 -3.30 0.78 27.25
N CYS A 121 -4.23 1.08 28.16
CA CYS A 121 -4.84 2.39 28.34
C CYS A 121 -4.10 3.27 29.36
N ASN A 122 -3.06 2.77 30.03
CA ASN A 122 -2.27 3.52 31.01
C ASN A 122 -1.16 4.39 30.37
N ASN A 123 -1.54 5.34 29.51
CA ASN A 123 -0.60 6.28 28.87
C ASN A 123 -1.09 7.73 28.99
N THR A 124 -0.17 8.68 28.88
CA THR A 124 -0.46 10.12 29.07
C THR A 124 -1.36 10.73 28.01
N TRP A 125 -1.46 10.10 26.84
CA TRP A 125 -2.27 10.55 25.71
C TRP A 125 -3.67 9.92 25.65
N ASN A 126 -3.96 8.93 26.49
CA ASN A 126 -5.23 8.22 26.42
C ASN A 126 -6.37 9.01 27.07
N THR A 127 -7.54 9.01 26.43
CA THR A 127 -8.75 9.62 27.01
C THR A 127 -9.43 8.70 28.02
N ARG A 128 -10.40 9.24 28.77
CA ARG A 128 -11.24 8.46 29.72
C ARG A 128 -12.10 7.39 29.03
N ASN A 129 -12.24 7.45 27.71
CA ASN A 129 -13.02 6.50 26.92
C ASN A 129 -12.19 5.28 26.47
N CYS A 130 -10.89 5.24 26.79
CA CYS A 130 -10.03 4.12 26.47
C CYS A 130 -10.43 2.89 27.29
N SER A 131 -10.74 1.78 26.61
CA SER A 131 -11.05 0.50 27.24
C SER A 131 -10.13 -0.59 26.73
N GLU A 132 -9.48 -1.31 27.65
CA GLU A 132 -8.75 -2.53 27.33
C GLU A 132 -9.74 -3.69 27.11
N PHE A 133 -9.50 -4.51 26.08
CA PHE A 133 -10.29 -5.73 25.87
C PHE A 133 -9.91 -6.76 26.95
N VAL A 134 -10.60 -6.74 28.07
CA VAL A 134 -10.47 -7.77 29.10
C VAL A 134 -11.37 -8.96 28.71
N PHE A 135 -10.77 -10.01 28.14
CA PHE A 135 -11.43 -11.31 28.04
C PHE A 135 -11.49 -11.95 29.44
N ASN A 136 -12.42 -11.52 30.29
CA ASN A 136 -12.74 -12.26 31.51
C ASN A 136 -13.40 -13.59 31.11
N THR A 137 -12.59 -14.64 30.99
CA THR A 137 -13.05 -16.02 30.77
C THR A 137 -13.60 -16.68 32.04
N SER A 138 -13.77 -15.91 33.13
CA SER A 138 -14.09 -16.46 34.45
C SER A 138 -15.15 -15.70 35.25
N GLU A 139 -16.04 -14.93 34.62
CA GLU A 139 -17.17 -14.34 35.36
C GLU A 139 -18.49 -14.54 34.60
N ARG A 140 -19.39 -15.31 35.20
CA ARG A 140 -20.82 -15.19 34.92
C ARG A 140 -21.20 -13.74 35.20
N VAL A 141 -21.37 -12.95 34.15
CA VAL A 141 -21.93 -11.61 34.28
C VAL A 141 -23.41 -11.77 34.63
N GLU A 142 -23.72 -11.80 35.92
CA GLU A 142 -25.06 -11.52 36.41
C GLU A 142 -25.36 -10.05 36.13
N TRP A 143 -26.21 -9.80 35.13
CA TRP A 143 -26.72 -8.48 34.81
C TRP A 143 -27.67 -7.99 35.92
N ASN A 144 -27.13 -7.56 37.05
CA ASN A 144 -27.88 -6.75 38.00
C ASN A 144 -28.03 -5.35 37.39
N ALA A 145 -29.25 -5.07 36.94
CA ALA A 145 -29.66 -3.88 36.23
C ALA A 145 -29.63 -2.61 37.11
N THR A 146 -28.44 -2.15 37.51
CA THR A 146 -28.20 -0.81 38.08
C THR A 146 -26.80 -0.29 37.74
N SER A 147 -26.23 -0.63 36.59
CA SER A 147 -25.16 0.17 35.98
C SER A 147 -25.82 1.13 35.01
N SER A 148 -25.87 2.41 35.39
CA SER A 148 -26.21 3.50 34.48
C SER A 148 -25.52 3.26 33.13
N ILE A 149 -26.31 3.19 32.07
CA ILE A 149 -25.85 3.21 30.68
C ILE A 149 -25.25 4.61 30.47
N LEU A 150 -24.03 4.82 30.96
CA LEU A 150 -23.19 5.87 30.44
C LEU A 150 -22.92 5.45 29.00
N ASN A 151 -23.39 6.23 28.04
CA ASN A 151 -23.02 6.18 26.63
C ASN A 151 -21.52 6.47 26.48
N ILE A 152 -20.66 5.64 27.06
CA ILE A 152 -19.23 5.68 26.85
C ILE A 152 -19.02 4.94 25.53
N THR A 153 -18.73 5.70 24.48
CA THR A 153 -18.17 5.12 23.27
C THR A 153 -16.79 4.59 23.61
N ASN A 154 -16.71 3.35 24.07
CA ASN A 154 -15.47 2.68 24.43
C ASN A 154 -14.57 2.59 23.18
N VAL A 155 -13.34 3.11 23.29
CA VAL A 155 -12.35 3.13 22.20
C VAL A 155 -11.17 2.22 22.58
N SER A 156 -10.70 1.41 21.63
CA SER A 156 -9.54 0.54 21.86
C SER A 156 -8.24 1.34 22.01
N PRO A 157 -7.27 0.87 22.81
CA PRO A 157 -5.98 1.55 23.00
C PRO A 157 -5.21 1.79 21.70
N ALA A 158 -5.39 0.94 20.68
CA ALA A 158 -4.76 1.14 19.37
C ALA A 158 -5.32 2.35 18.60
N ILE A 159 -6.62 2.61 18.71
CA ILE A 159 -7.26 3.78 18.07
C ILE A 159 -6.87 5.06 18.83
N GLU A 160 -6.83 5.01 20.16
CA GLU A 160 -6.35 6.12 21.00
C GLU A 160 -4.90 6.48 20.68
N PHE A 161 -4.02 5.47 20.60
CA PHE A 161 -2.63 5.64 20.19
C PHE A 161 -2.51 6.29 18.80
N TRP A 162 -3.27 5.80 17.81
CA TRP A 162 -3.27 6.36 16.47
C TRP A 162 -3.72 7.83 16.44
N ARG A 163 -4.83 8.16 17.12
CA ARG A 163 -5.43 9.50 17.07
C ARG A 163 -4.69 10.53 17.91
N HIS A 164 -4.32 10.19 19.14
CA HIS A 164 -3.83 11.15 20.12
C HIS A 164 -2.32 11.15 20.28
N TYR A 165 -1.62 10.06 19.96
CA TYR A 165 -0.16 10.00 20.05
C TYR A 165 0.54 10.11 18.70
N VAL A 166 0.10 9.34 17.69
CA VAL A 166 0.75 9.33 16.37
C VAL A 166 0.36 10.54 15.56
N LEU A 167 -0.95 10.77 15.38
CA LEU A 167 -1.44 11.85 14.53
C LEU A 167 -1.65 13.17 15.25
N GLU A 168 -1.86 13.15 16.57
CA GLU A 168 -2.26 14.32 17.37
C GLU A 168 -3.40 15.11 16.68
N ILE A 169 -4.46 14.40 16.24
CA ILE A 169 -5.55 14.96 15.43
C ILE A 169 -6.23 16.14 16.14
N SER A 170 -6.26 17.30 15.48
CA SER A 170 -7.08 18.46 15.81
C SER A 170 -8.37 18.49 14.98
N SER A 171 -9.30 19.39 15.33
CA SER A 171 -10.50 19.64 14.53
C SER A 171 -10.14 20.18 13.13
N LEU A 172 -11.01 19.98 12.14
CA LEU A 172 -10.77 20.35 10.74
C LEU A 172 -10.63 21.87 10.54
N GLU A 173 -11.26 22.67 11.42
CA GLU A 173 -11.30 24.13 11.32
C GLU A 173 -10.07 24.81 11.91
N GLU A 174 -9.31 24.11 12.75
CA GLU A 174 -8.08 24.59 13.35
C GLU A 174 -6.87 24.00 12.61
N SER A 175 -6.03 24.87 12.04
CA SER A 175 -4.75 24.42 11.50
C SER A 175 -3.90 23.87 12.64
N GLY A 176 -3.80 22.55 12.73
CA GLY A 176 -2.98 21.86 13.72
C GLY A 176 -1.51 22.28 13.65
N SER A 177 -0.76 21.98 14.71
CA SER A 177 0.68 22.20 14.76
C SER A 177 1.44 21.07 14.04
N VAL A 178 2.69 21.32 13.68
CA VAL A 178 3.56 20.28 13.11
C VAL A 178 3.92 19.29 14.22
N VAL A 179 3.51 18.04 14.08
CA VAL A 179 3.88 16.96 14.99
C VAL A 179 5.35 16.62 14.81
N TRP A 180 6.19 17.13 15.72
CA TRP A 180 7.66 17.05 15.63
C TRP A 180 8.20 15.62 15.48
N LYS A 181 7.55 14.63 16.09
CA LYS A 181 7.92 13.21 16.00
C LYS A 181 7.84 12.71 14.55
N LEU A 182 6.76 13.07 13.86
CA LEU A 182 6.55 12.75 12.45
C LEU A 182 7.50 13.54 11.54
N LEU A 183 7.81 14.80 11.89
CA LEU A 183 8.80 15.59 11.14
C LEU A 183 10.19 14.94 11.18
N VAL A 184 10.64 14.46 12.34
CA VAL A 184 11.92 13.74 12.46
C VAL A 184 11.91 12.47 11.63
N CYS A 185 10.82 11.69 11.69
CA CYS A 185 10.65 10.50 10.85
C CYS A 185 10.65 10.84 9.36
N LEU A 186 10.06 11.97 8.95
CA LEU A 186 10.04 12.44 7.57
C LEU A 186 11.44 12.77 7.07
N ILE A 187 12.23 13.52 7.86
CA ILE A 187 13.62 13.83 7.52
C ILE A 187 14.45 12.55 7.38
N ALA A 188 14.32 11.62 8.35
CA ALA A 188 15.01 10.33 8.29
C ALA A 188 14.63 9.52 7.04
N LEU A 189 13.35 9.51 6.67
CA LEU A 189 12.87 8.83 5.48
C LEU A 189 13.41 9.45 4.19
N TYR A 190 13.45 10.79 4.08
CA TYR A 190 14.05 11.46 2.92
C TYR A 190 15.55 11.15 2.79
N VAL A 191 16.29 11.11 3.90
CA VAL A 191 17.71 10.71 3.90
C VAL A 191 17.86 9.26 3.43
N LEU A 192 17.01 8.35 3.92
CA LEU A 192 17.01 6.94 3.48
C LEU A 192 16.74 6.81 1.98
N VAL A 193 15.70 7.47 1.47
CA VAL A 193 15.36 7.45 0.05
C VAL A 193 16.48 8.06 -0.80
N TYR A 194 17.09 9.16 -0.35
CA TYR A 194 18.26 9.74 -1.01
C TYR A 194 19.41 8.73 -1.11
N ILE A 195 19.75 8.04 -0.03
CA ILE A 195 20.81 7.00 -0.02
C ILE A 195 20.46 5.86 -0.99
N CYS A 196 19.20 5.42 -1.04
CA CYS A 196 18.76 4.40 -1.99
C CYS A 196 18.89 4.83 -3.46
N MET A 197 18.77 6.13 -3.75
CA MET A 197 18.75 6.66 -5.11
C MET A 197 20.05 7.32 -5.58
N TRP A 198 21.00 7.64 -4.69
CA TRP A 198 22.13 8.55 -4.99
C TRP A 198 23.02 8.12 -6.16
N LYS A 199 23.08 6.83 -6.48
CA LYS A 199 23.86 6.25 -7.59
C LYS A 199 22.98 5.70 -8.72
N GLY A 200 21.71 6.13 -8.77
CA GLY A 200 20.78 5.87 -9.86
C GLY A 200 20.62 4.38 -10.20
N MET A 201 20.74 4.06 -11.49
CA MET A 201 20.48 2.73 -12.06
C MET A 201 21.45 1.64 -11.58
N ILE A 202 22.61 2.01 -11.03
CA ILE A 202 23.57 1.03 -10.48
C ILE A 202 23.08 0.49 -9.13
N TRP A 203 22.38 1.32 -8.36
CA TRP A 203 21.88 0.98 -7.02
C TRP A 203 20.41 0.53 -7.03
N LEU A 204 19.61 1.03 -7.96
CA LEU A 204 18.19 0.73 -8.05
C LEU A 204 17.88 -0.78 -8.02
N PRO A 205 18.53 -1.66 -8.82
CA PRO A 205 18.29 -3.10 -8.73
C PRO A 205 18.71 -3.69 -7.39
N LYS A 206 19.85 -3.26 -6.83
CA LYS A 206 20.38 -3.77 -5.55
C LYS A 206 19.41 -3.51 -4.40
N VAL A 207 18.83 -2.32 -4.37
CA VAL A 207 17.77 -1.97 -3.42
C VAL A 207 16.51 -2.78 -3.71
N SER A 208 16.13 -2.90 -4.98
CA SER A 208 14.95 -3.67 -5.42
C SER A 208 15.02 -5.16 -5.04
N TYR A 209 16.20 -5.77 -5.01
CA TYR A 209 16.34 -7.16 -4.53
C TYR A 209 15.91 -7.30 -3.06
N ILE A 210 16.15 -6.30 -2.22
CA ILE A 210 15.73 -6.32 -0.82
C ILE A 210 14.26 -5.92 -0.72
N THR A 211 13.90 -4.77 -1.26
CA THR A 211 12.54 -4.21 -1.12
C THR A 211 11.49 -5.03 -1.87
N GLY A 212 11.87 -5.72 -2.95
CA GLY A 212 11.00 -6.59 -3.73
C GLY A 212 10.87 -8.00 -3.17
N THR A 213 11.78 -8.49 -2.31
CA THR A 213 11.71 -9.86 -1.75
C THR A 213 11.26 -9.89 -0.29
N LEU A 214 11.71 -8.93 0.52
CA LEU A 214 11.41 -8.87 1.95
C LEU A 214 9.90 -8.87 2.26
N PRO A 215 9.03 -8.13 1.53
CA PRO A 215 7.59 -8.17 1.78
C PRO A 215 7.00 -9.58 1.64
N TYR A 216 7.45 -10.37 0.65
CA TYR A 216 6.96 -11.74 0.48
C TYR A 216 7.39 -12.65 1.63
N LEU A 217 8.62 -12.51 2.12
CA LEU A 217 9.08 -13.23 3.31
C LEU A 217 8.22 -12.89 4.53
N LEU A 218 8.01 -11.60 4.79
CA LEU A 218 7.19 -11.13 5.92
C LEU A 218 5.73 -11.59 5.80
N LEU A 219 5.14 -11.49 4.60
CA LEU A 219 3.79 -11.97 4.34
C LEU A 219 3.67 -13.49 4.53
N THR A 220 4.71 -14.25 4.18
CA THR A 220 4.73 -15.70 4.41
C THR A 220 4.77 -16.02 5.90
N VAL A 221 5.59 -15.32 6.67
CA VAL A 221 5.63 -15.47 8.13
C VAL A 221 4.28 -15.11 8.76
N LEU A 222 3.68 -13.99 8.35
CA LEU A 222 2.36 -13.56 8.82
C LEU A 222 1.26 -14.55 8.42
N LEU A 223 1.34 -15.13 7.23
CA LEU A 223 0.40 -16.15 6.77
C LEU A 223 0.48 -17.41 7.63
N VAL A 224 1.68 -17.92 7.90
CA VAL A 224 1.88 -19.09 8.76
C VAL A 224 1.38 -18.79 10.18
N MET A 225 1.76 -17.64 10.75
CA MET A 225 1.30 -17.22 12.06
C MET A 225 -0.23 -17.08 12.12
N GLY A 226 -0.84 -16.43 11.13
CA GLY A 226 -2.28 -16.23 11.06
C GLY A 226 -3.05 -17.54 10.89
N ALA A 227 -2.55 -18.46 10.06
CA ALA A 227 -3.17 -19.76 9.81
C ALA A 227 -3.18 -20.67 11.05
N THR A 228 -2.22 -20.49 11.97
CA THR A 228 -2.17 -21.25 13.23
C THR A 228 -3.10 -20.71 14.33
N LYS A 229 -3.75 -19.56 14.13
CA LYS A 229 -4.67 -18.97 15.13
C LYS A 229 -6.04 -19.62 15.08
N GLU A 230 -6.67 -19.74 16.25
CA GLU A 230 -8.04 -20.20 16.38
C GLU A 230 -9.00 -19.27 15.61
N GLY A 231 -9.96 -19.86 14.88
CA GLY A 231 -10.91 -19.09 14.07
C GLY A 231 -10.37 -18.56 12.74
N ALA A 232 -9.12 -18.84 12.35
CA ALA A 232 -8.56 -18.40 11.07
C ALA A 232 -9.39 -18.87 9.86
N LEU A 233 -9.90 -20.11 9.89
CA LEU A 233 -10.76 -20.66 8.84
C LEU A 233 -12.04 -19.83 8.64
N ASN A 234 -12.67 -19.38 9.73
CA ASN A 234 -13.88 -18.56 9.66
C ASN A 234 -13.60 -17.24 8.95
N GLY A 235 -12.44 -16.61 9.21
CA GLY A 235 -12.01 -15.41 8.52
C GLY A 235 -11.81 -15.61 7.02
N ILE A 236 -11.19 -16.74 6.62
CA ILE A 236 -10.99 -17.10 5.21
C ILE A 236 -12.31 -17.34 4.50
N VAL A 237 -13.20 -18.13 5.10
CA VAL A 237 -14.54 -18.40 4.55
C VAL A 237 -15.32 -17.10 4.41
N TYR A 238 -15.29 -16.24 5.44
CA TYR A 238 -15.97 -14.95 5.40
C TYR A 238 -15.41 -14.02 4.31
N TYR A 239 -14.09 -14.03 4.09
CA TYR A 239 -13.43 -13.23 3.07
C TYR A 239 -13.73 -13.72 1.64
N LEU A 240 -13.71 -15.04 1.42
CA LEU A 240 -13.80 -15.65 0.08
C LEU A 240 -15.21 -16.12 -0.29
N ASN A 241 -16.20 -16.03 0.59
CA ASN A 241 -17.56 -16.45 0.27
C ASN A 241 -18.10 -15.68 -0.96
N PRO A 242 -18.38 -16.36 -2.09
CA PRO A 242 -18.70 -15.69 -3.33
C PRO A 242 -20.17 -15.25 -3.38
N ASP A 243 -20.40 -13.95 -3.56
CA ASP A 243 -21.74 -13.42 -3.86
C ASP A 243 -21.84 -13.11 -5.37
N LEU A 244 -22.37 -14.07 -6.13
CA LEU A 244 -22.47 -13.98 -7.59
C LEU A 244 -23.46 -12.89 -8.04
N ASN A 245 -24.44 -12.51 -7.20
CA ASN A 245 -25.40 -11.47 -7.57
C ASN A 245 -24.73 -10.10 -7.74
N LYS A 246 -23.63 -9.86 -7.00
CA LYS A 246 -22.86 -8.63 -7.15
C LYS A 246 -22.15 -8.50 -8.50
N LEU A 247 -21.91 -9.59 -9.23
CA LEU A 247 -21.32 -9.54 -10.58
C LEU A 247 -22.21 -8.83 -11.61
N LEU A 248 -23.52 -8.74 -11.34
CA LEU A 248 -24.46 -8.00 -12.18
C LEU A 248 -24.29 -6.47 -12.02
N SER A 249 -23.61 -6.02 -10.97
CA SER A 249 -23.39 -4.60 -10.73
C SER A 249 -22.15 -4.11 -11.47
N LEU A 250 -22.29 -2.98 -12.19
CA LEU A 250 -21.18 -2.36 -12.92
C LEU A 250 -20.06 -1.88 -11.97
N GLU A 251 -20.40 -1.55 -10.73
CA GLU A 251 -19.45 -1.07 -9.72
C GLU A 251 -18.35 -2.10 -9.43
N VAL A 252 -18.68 -3.40 -9.44
CA VAL A 252 -17.72 -4.48 -9.23
C VAL A 252 -16.68 -4.51 -10.35
N TRP A 253 -17.13 -4.40 -11.61
CA TRP A 253 -16.26 -4.39 -12.79
C TRP A 253 -15.39 -3.14 -12.86
N TYR A 254 -15.98 -1.96 -12.61
CA TYR A 254 -15.25 -0.71 -12.53
C TYR A 254 -14.16 -0.77 -11.45
N SER A 255 -14.51 -1.26 -10.25
CA SER A 255 -13.57 -1.39 -9.13
C SER A 255 -12.44 -2.36 -9.43
N ALA A 256 -12.73 -3.46 -10.14
CA ALA A 256 -11.72 -4.41 -10.60
C ALA A 256 -10.70 -3.76 -11.55
N VAL A 257 -11.18 -3.03 -12.57
CA VAL A 257 -10.30 -2.33 -13.53
C VAL A 257 -9.46 -1.26 -12.81
N CYS A 258 -10.07 -0.44 -11.96
CA CYS A 258 -9.34 0.58 -11.19
C CYS A 258 -8.29 -0.04 -10.26
N GLN A 259 -8.59 -1.19 -9.65
CA GLN A 259 -7.63 -1.89 -8.81
C GLN A 259 -6.44 -2.45 -9.62
N VAL A 260 -6.69 -2.97 -10.83
CA VAL A 260 -5.61 -3.43 -11.74
C VAL A 260 -4.75 -2.27 -12.21
N MET A 261 -5.35 -1.17 -12.67
CA MET A 261 -4.59 0.01 -13.11
C MET A 261 -3.71 0.58 -12.00
N PHE A 262 -4.24 0.66 -10.78
CA PHE A 262 -3.50 1.12 -9.61
C PHE A 262 -2.40 0.14 -9.18
N SER A 263 -2.71 -1.15 -9.11
CA SER A 263 -1.73 -2.18 -8.70
C SER A 263 -0.59 -2.32 -9.71
N CYS A 264 -0.88 -2.23 -11.01
CA CYS A 264 0.13 -2.31 -12.04
C CYS A 264 0.77 -0.93 -12.31
N ALA A 265 0.40 0.15 -11.61
CA ALA A 265 0.95 1.50 -11.83
C ALA A 265 0.91 1.97 -13.30
N ILE A 266 -0.18 1.63 -14.01
CA ILE A 266 -0.36 1.95 -15.43
C ILE A 266 -0.59 3.45 -15.62
N GLY A 267 0.03 4.05 -16.63
CA GLY A 267 -0.12 5.48 -16.93
C GLY A 267 0.74 6.41 -16.06
N LEU A 268 1.58 5.87 -15.17
CA LEU A 268 2.40 6.65 -14.24
C LEU A 268 3.85 6.85 -14.71
N THR A 269 4.14 6.57 -15.98
CA THR A 269 5.47 6.71 -16.62
C THR A 269 6.58 5.81 -16.07
N ILE A 270 6.27 4.93 -15.12
CA ILE A 270 7.19 3.95 -14.54
C ILE A 270 7.61 2.92 -15.60
N TRP A 271 6.66 2.30 -16.31
CA TRP A 271 6.95 1.27 -17.30
C TRP A 271 7.77 1.78 -18.50
N PRO A 272 7.46 2.95 -19.09
CA PRO A 272 8.33 3.52 -20.12
C PRO A 272 9.71 3.86 -19.58
N ALA A 273 9.83 4.29 -18.31
CA ALA A 273 11.13 4.50 -17.68
C ALA A 273 11.91 3.19 -17.59
N MET A 274 11.31 2.11 -17.07
CA MET A 274 11.97 0.80 -16.98
C MET A 274 12.37 0.26 -18.35
N GLY A 275 11.49 0.34 -19.34
CA GLY A 275 11.77 -0.05 -20.72
C GLY A 275 12.90 0.75 -21.35
N SER A 276 13.02 2.05 -21.05
CA SER A 276 14.04 2.93 -21.64
C SER A 276 15.49 2.53 -21.34
N TYR A 277 15.71 1.73 -20.31
CA TYR A 277 17.02 1.19 -19.92
C TYR A 277 17.26 -0.24 -20.44
N ASN A 278 16.27 -0.90 -21.06
CA ASN A 278 16.47 -2.18 -21.77
C ASN A 278 17.34 -1.97 -23.01
N THR A 279 18.02 -3.02 -23.48
CA THR A 279 18.65 -3.01 -24.82
C THR A 279 17.56 -3.09 -25.91
N PHE A 280 17.86 -2.75 -27.16
CA PHE A 280 16.85 -2.77 -28.23
C PHE A 280 16.33 -4.19 -28.52
N HIS A 281 17.18 -5.21 -28.42
CA HIS A 281 16.84 -6.60 -28.71
C HIS A 281 16.41 -7.40 -27.47
N GLN A 282 16.31 -6.78 -26.29
CA GLN A 282 15.78 -7.44 -25.10
C GLN A 282 14.32 -7.87 -25.36
N ASN A 283 14.00 -9.13 -25.11
CA ASN A 283 12.62 -9.61 -25.18
C ASN A 283 11.86 -9.11 -23.93
N SER A 284 11.02 -8.10 -24.11
CA SER A 284 10.20 -7.52 -23.03
C SER A 284 8.84 -8.20 -22.85
N TYR A 285 8.49 -9.17 -23.71
CA TYR A 285 7.25 -9.93 -23.59
C TYR A 285 7.38 -11.08 -22.57
N ARG A 286 8.56 -11.68 -22.50
CA ARG A 286 8.90 -12.75 -21.55
C ARG A 286 9.32 -12.17 -20.20
#